data_AF-A0A8J2IMG4-F1
#
_entry.id   AF-A0A8J2IMG4-F1
#
_cell.length_a   1.000
_cell.length_b   1.000
_cell.length_c   1.000
_cell.angle_alpha   90.00
_cell.angle_beta   90.00
_cell.angle_gamma   90.00
#
_symmetry.space_group_name_H-M   'P 1'
#
loop_
_entity.id
_entity.type
_entity.pdbx_description
1 polymer ?
#
loop_
_entity_poly.entity_id
_entity_poly.type
_entity_poly.pdbx_seq_one_letter_code
_entity_poly.pdbx_strand_id
1 'polypeptide(L)' 'MPTPIDRAVQQRGPFFAFAAVVAGVAAWSIWGQDIFPSQDPTGDPETWTHDQCITWLKHPWLLSTYHGISLMIGAVG' A
#
# COMPACT_ATOMS: atom_id res chain seq x y z
N MET A 1 2.34 23.60 46.75
CA MET A 1 3.59 22.82 46.59
C MET A 1 3.36 21.89 45.41
N PRO A 2 4.17 21.93 44.33
CA PRO A 2 3.97 21.02 43.21
C PRO A 2 4.23 19.59 43.67
N THR A 3 3.20 18.76 43.60
CA THR A 3 3.28 17.36 44.00
C THR A 3 3.96 16.53 42.91
N PRO A 4 4.44 15.31 43.24
CA PRO A 4 5.01 14.41 42.24
C PRO A 4 4.08 14.15 41.05
N ILE A 5 2.76 14.14 41.27
CA ILE A 5 1.79 13.93 40.20
C ILE A 5 1.64 15.14 39.27
N ASP A 6 1.78 16.37 39.79
CA ASP A 6 1.79 17.58 38.95
C ASP A 6 2.97 17.60 37.98
N ARG A 7 4.12 17.05 38.40
CA ARG A 7 5.31 16.92 37.54
C ARG A 7 5.15 15.84 36.48
N ALA A 8 4.52 14.72 36.83
CA ALA A 8 4.24 13.64 35.88
C ALA A 8 3.25 14.07 34.79
N VAL A 9 2.22 14.85 35.16
CA VAL A 9 1.22 15.37 34.22
C VAL A 9 1.80 16.43 33.28
N GLN A 10 2.77 17.22 33.73
CA GLN A 10 3.47 18.18 32.86
C GLN A 10 4.57 17.56 32.00
N GLN A 11 4.81 16.25 32.09
CA GLN A 11 5.93 15.61 31.41
C GLN A 11 5.64 15.44 29.92
N ARG A 12 6.30 16.23 29.08
CA ARG A 12 6.18 16.18 27.62
C ARG A 12 7.05 15.10 26.96
N GLY A 13 7.95 14.49 27.72
CA GLY A 13 8.90 13.47 27.24
C GLY A 13 8.24 12.26 26.54
N PRO A 14 7.17 11.66 27.10
CA PRO A 14 6.49 10.53 26.46
C PRO A 14 5.91 10.87 25.08
N PHE A 15 5.42 12.10 24.89
CA PHE A 15 4.90 12.56 23.61
C PHE A 15 6.01 12.60 22.54
N PHE A 16 7.17 13.18 22.88
CA PHE A 16 8.30 13.24 21.94
C PHE A 16 8.88 11.86 21.63
N ALA A 17 8.92 10.95 22.62
CA ALA A 17 9.35 9.57 22.41
C ALA A 17 8.41 8.85 21.41
N PHE A 18 7.09 8.99 21.58
CA PHE A 18 6.12 8.44 20.64
C PHE A 18 6.26 9.06 19.24
N ALA A 19 6.34 10.39 19.15
CA ALA A 19 6.50 11.08 17.87
C ALA A 19 7.78 10.65 17.13
N ALA A 20 8.89 10.45 17.85
CA ALA A 20 10.15 9.97 17.28
C ALA A 20 10.02 8.55 16.71
N VAL A 21 9.35 7.64 17.43
CA VAL A 21 9.10 6.28 16.93
C VAL A 21 8.23 6.29 15.68
N VAL A 22 7.11 7.01 15.71
CA VAL A 22 6.20 7.11 14.55
C VAL A 22 6.90 7.73 13.35
N ALA A 23 7.66 8.81 13.53
CA ALA A 23 8.42 9.43 12.46
C ALA A 23 9.51 8.50 11.90
N GLY A 24 10.20 7.76 12.77
CA GLY A 24 11.19 6.77 12.36
C GLY A 24 10.59 5.65 11.53
N VAL A 25 9.45 5.08 11.97
CA VAL A 25 8.72 4.06 11.21
C VAL A 25 8.21 4.62 9.88
N ALA A 26 7.63 5.81 9.87
CA ALA A 26 7.11 6.43 8.65
C ALA A 26 8.21 6.72 7.62
N ALA A 27 9.36 7.25 8.06
CA ALA A 27 10.52 7.44 7.21
C ALA A 27 11.04 6.11 6.66
N TRP A 28 11.06 5.06 7.49
CA TRP A 28 11.45 3.72 7.07
C TRP A 28 10.45 3.10 6.09
N SER A 29 9.15 3.39 6.19
CA SER A 29 8.15 2.92 5.24
C SER A 29 8.32 3.50 3.83
N ILE A 30 8.98 4.65 3.67
CA ILE A 30 9.23 5.26 2.35
C ILE A 30 10.44 4.64 1.67
N TRP A 31 11.47 4.24 2.43
CA TRP A 31 12.75 3.76 1.88
C TRP A 31 13.00 2.27 2.06
N GLY A 32 12.27 1.61 2.96
CA GLY A 32 12.62 0.30 3.50
C GLY A 32 12.30 -0.87 2.60
N GLN A 33 11.14 -0.93 1.94
CA GLN A 33 10.69 -2.11 1.18
C GLN A 33 9.47 -1.79 0.29
N ASP A 34 9.22 -2.66 -0.70
CA ASP A 34 7.88 -2.86 -1.25
C ASP A 34 6.96 -3.40 -0.14
N ILE A 35 6.09 -2.54 0.41
CA ILE A 35 5.13 -2.87 1.47
C ILE A 35 4.14 -3.96 1.02
N PHE A 36 3.98 -4.11 -0.29
CA PHE A 36 3.15 -5.13 -0.90
C PHE A 36 4.05 -6.10 -1.68
N PRO A 37 4.03 -7.41 -1.39
CA PRO A 37 4.68 -8.36 -2.27
C PRO A 37 3.95 -8.32 -3.62
N SER A 38 4.57 -7.74 -4.66
CA SER A 38 4.06 -7.89 -6.02
C SER A 38 4.33 -9.32 -6.47
N GLN A 39 3.29 -10.14 -6.53
CA GLN A 39 3.38 -11.49 -7.12
C GLN A 39 3.26 -11.47 -8.64
N ASP A 40 3.30 -10.28 -9.24
CA ASP A 40 3.18 -10.12 -10.67
C ASP A 40 4.43 -10.65 -11.38
N PRO A 41 4.24 -11.36 -12.52
CA PRO A 41 5.37 -11.82 -13.31
C PRO A 41 6.22 -10.62 -13.77
N THR A 42 7.53 -10.72 -13.57
CA THR A 42 8.51 -9.68 -13.93
C THR A 42 9.39 -10.19 -15.07
N GLY A 43 9.81 -9.31 -15.98
CA GLY A 43 10.65 -9.65 -17.15
C GLY A 43 9.95 -9.42 -18.49
N ASP A 44 10.50 -9.98 -19.56
CA ASP A 44 9.97 -9.84 -20.93
C ASP A 44 8.65 -10.63 -21.10
N PRO A 45 7.51 -9.97 -21.39
CA PRO A 45 6.21 -10.61 -21.55
C PRO A 45 6.16 -11.71 -22.61
N GLU A 46 7.01 -11.63 -23.64
CA GLU A 46 7.05 -12.63 -24.72
C GLU A 46 7.63 -13.98 -24.26
N THR A 47 8.29 -13.99 -23.09
CA THR A 47 8.93 -15.19 -22.52
C THR A 47 8.15 -15.80 -21.35
N TRP A 48 7.01 -15.19 -20.98
CA TRP A 48 6.21 -15.65 -19.85
C TRP A 48 5.57 -17.02 -20.09
N THR A 49 5.51 -17.82 -19.03
CA THR A 49 4.75 -19.07 -19.06
C THR A 49 3.24 -18.79 -19.04
N HIS A 50 2.44 -19.77 -19.44
CA HIS A 50 0.98 -19.64 -19.45
C HIS A 50 0.41 -19.21 -18.09
N ASP A 51 0.93 -19.77 -16.99
CA ASP A 51 0.48 -19.45 -15.64
C ASP A 51 0.81 -18.00 -15.23
N GLN A 52 1.94 -17.47 -15.69
CA GLN A 52 2.33 -16.08 -15.48
C GLN A 52 1.38 -15.13 -16.22
N CYS A 53 1.05 -15.42 -17.48
CA CYS A 53 0.08 -14.65 -18.25
C CYS A 53 -1.30 -14.63 -17.59
N ILE A 54 -1.78 -15.78 -17.10
CA ILE A 54 -3.06 -15.88 -16.40
C ILE A 54 -3.05 -15.12 -15.07
N THR A 55 -1.94 -15.13 -14.35
CA THR A 55 -1.77 -14.37 -13.09
C THR A 55 -1.89 -12.87 -13.35
N TRP A 56 -1.22 -12.37 -14.39
CA TRP A 56 -1.31 -10.96 -14.80
C TRP A 56 -2.71 -10.57 -15.29
N LEU A 57 -3.38 -11.42 -16.08
CA LEU A 57 -4.72 -11.15 -16.62
C LEU A 57 -5.83 -11.10 -15.56
N LYS A 58 -5.65 -11.75 -14.41
CA LYS A 58 -6.63 -11.78 -13.32
C LYS A 58 -6.73 -10.45 -12.56
N HIS A 59 -6.00 -9.42 -12.97
CA HIS A 59 -6.03 -8.14 -12.29
C HIS A 59 -7.44 -7.49 -12.33
N PRO A 60 -8.04 -7.14 -11.17
CA PRO A 60 -9.44 -6.68 -11.11
C PRO A 60 -9.75 -5.45 -11.98
N TRP A 61 -8.76 -4.59 -12.23
CA TRP A 61 -8.94 -3.41 -13.09
C TRP A 61 -9.07 -3.76 -14.58
N LEU A 62 -8.48 -4.86 -15.05
CA LEU A 62 -8.61 -5.28 -16.45
C LEU A 62 -10.06 -5.68 -16.75
N LEU A 63 -10.70 -6.43 -15.83
CA LEU A 63 -12.12 -6.80 -15.93
C LEU A 63 -13.06 -5.59 -15.85
N SER A 64 -12.71 -4.56 -15.06
CA SER A 64 -13.49 -3.32 -14.97
C SER A 64 -13.53 -2.56 -16.30
N THR A 65 -12.39 -2.47 -16.99
CA THR A 65 -12.30 -1.86 -18.33
C THR A 65 -13.03 -2.69 -19.39
N TYR A 66 -12.93 -4.02 -19.36
CA TYR A 66 -13.68 -4.91 -20.27
C TYR A 66 -15.20 -4.77 -20.09
N HIS A 67 -15.69 -4.67 -18.85
CA HIS A 67 -17.12 -4.48 -18.58
C HIS A 67 -17.60 -3.09 -19.08
N GLY A 68 -16.78 -2.05 -18.91
CA GLY A 68 -17.05 -0.72 -19.43
C GLY A 68 -17.12 -0.67 -20.97
N ILE A 69 -16.18 -1.33 -21.67
CA ILE A 69 -16.18 -1.41 -23.13
C ILE A 69 -17.38 -2.22 -23.65
N SER A 70 -17.73 -3.32 -22.98
CA SER A 70 -18.89 -4.14 -23.35
C SER A 70 -20.22 -3.37 -23.24
N LEU A 71 -20.38 -2.55 -22.19
CA LEU A 71 -21.52 -1.65 -22.04
C LEU A 71 -21.56 -0.56 -23.13
N MET A 72 -20.40 -0.01 -23.50
CA MET A 72 -20.32 1.01 -24.56
C MET A 72 -20.64 0.44 -25.95
N ILE A 73 -20.31 -0.83 -26.23
CA ILE A 73 -20.64 -1.49 -27.49
C ILE A 73 -22.10 -1.98 -27.50
N GLY A 74 -22.61 -2.49 -26.38
CA GLY A 74 -24.00 -2.93 -26.24
C GLY A 74 -25.04 -1.80 -26.27
N ALA A 75 -24.64 -0.57 -25.95
CA ALA A 75 -25.50 0.62 -26.02
C ALA A 75 -25.68 1.19 -27.44
N VAL A 76 -24.96 0.65 -28.44
CA VAL A 76 -25.02 1.08 -29.86
C VAL A 76 -25.84 0.09 -30.72
N GLY A 77 -26.44 -0.94 -30.10
CA GLY A 77 -27.29 -1.94 -30.75
C GLY A 77 -28.78 -1.69 -30.62
#